data_AF-A0A966Y496-F1
#
_entry.id   AF-A0A966Y496-F1
#
_cell.length_a   1.000
_cell.length_b   1.000
_cell.length_c   1.000
_cell.angle_alpha   90.00
_cell.angle_beta   90.00
_cell.angle_gamma   90.00
#
_symmetry.space_group_name_H-M   'P 1'
#
loop_
_entity.id
_entity.type
_entity.pdbx_description
1 polymer ?
#
loop_
_entity_poly.entity_id
_entity_poly.type
_entity_poly.pdbx_seq_one_letter_code
_entity_poly.pdbx_strand_id
1 'polypeptide(L)'
;GWSINVLAVNLNTWKRIDPKTQAFLTEQFKAYEDKMWATIKTTTGEAENCNTGKQPCTMGKLAKTTIVPVKPEELAAHKKLVEGAVLAGWAKRCGAECVKEWNETVGKALDLKAPTP
;
A
#
# COMPACT_ATOMS: atom_id res chain seq x y z
N GLY A 1 -0.18 -11.43 1.58
CA GLY A 1 -0.94 -10.17 1.52
C GLY A 1 0.05 -9.03 1.60
N TRP A 2 -0.23 -7.92 0.91
CA TRP A 2 0.59 -6.72 1.02
C TRP A 2 0.24 -6.04 2.34
N SER A 3 1.21 -5.95 3.24
CA SER A 3 1.06 -5.27 4.52
C SER A 3 1.72 -3.91 4.45
N ILE A 4 1.12 -2.93 5.13
CA ILE A 4 1.79 -1.67 5.42
C ILE A 4 2.86 -1.97 6.46
N ASN A 5 4.10 -1.58 6.17
CA ASN A 5 5.20 -1.64 7.12
C ASN A 5 5.52 -0.21 7.55
N VAL A 6 5.62 0.01 8.86
CA VAL A 6 6.00 1.30 9.43
C VAL A 6 7.19 1.07 10.33
N LEU A 7 8.27 1.82 10.11
CA LEU A 7 9.37 1.91 11.04
C LEU A 7 9.11 3.06 12.00
N ALA A 8 9.04 2.76 13.30
CA ALA A 8 8.82 3.74 14.34
C ALA A 8 9.96 3.67 15.38
N VAL A 9 10.35 4.83 15.89
CA VAL A 9 11.34 4.97 16.96
C VAL A 9 10.74 5.75 18.11
N ASN A 10 11.08 5.36 19.35
CA ASN A 10 10.68 6.14 20.52
C ASN A 10 11.27 7.56 20.43
N LEU A 11 10.43 8.59 20.55
CA LEU A 11 10.83 9.98 20.36
C LEU A 11 11.90 10.45 21.36
N ASN A 12 11.84 9.99 22.61
CA ASN A 12 12.86 10.35 23.61
C ASN A 12 14.20 9.69 23.32
N THR A 13 14.19 8.45 22.83
CA THR A 13 15.41 7.80 22.33
C THR A 13 15.96 8.52 21.12
N TRP A 14 15.12 8.84 20.13
CA TRP A 14 15.53 9.58 18.95
C TRP A 14 16.23 10.89 19.30
N LYS A 15 15.64 11.70 20.20
CA LYS A 15 16.20 12.97 20.67
C LYS A 15 17.55 12.86 21.39
N ARG A 16 17.94 11.67 21.88
CA ARG A 16 19.25 11.42 22.51
C ARG A 16 20.34 11.05 21.50
N ILE A 17 19.98 10.71 20.27
CA ILE A 17 20.91 10.43 19.18
C ILE A 17 21.43 11.77 18.65
N ASP A 18 22.74 11.86 18.37
CA ASP A 18 23.32 13.08 17.83
C ASP A 18 22.76 13.40 16.42
N PRO A 19 22.72 14.69 16.01
CA PRO A 19 22.09 15.10 14.75
C PRO A 19 22.67 14.43 13.50
N LYS A 20 23.97 14.11 13.48
CA LYS A 20 24.61 13.48 12.32
C LYS A 20 24.12 12.03 12.17
N THR A 21 24.02 11.30 13.27
CA THR A 21 23.50 9.94 13.27
C THR A 21 22.00 9.92 12.95
N GLN A 22 21.21 10.89 13.44
CA GLN A 22 19.80 11.03 13.05
C GLN A 22 19.63 11.24 11.54
N ALA A 23 20.44 12.12 10.93
CA ALA A 23 20.42 12.37 9.49
C ALA A 23 20.79 11.10 8.70
N PHE A 24 21.87 10.42 9.10
CA PHE A 24 22.28 9.15 8.48
C PHE A 24 21.17 8.09 8.55
N LEU A 25 20.57 7.88 9.73
CA LEU A 25 19.49 6.90 9.88
C LEU A 25 18.28 7.24 9.02
N THR A 26 17.87 8.52 8.98
CA THR A 26 16.74 8.97 8.16
C THR A 26 17.00 8.72 6.66
N GLU A 27 18.22 9.01 6.19
CA GLU A 27 18.64 8.72 4.81
C GLU A 27 18.59 7.21 4.51
N GLN A 28 19.11 6.38 5.41
CA GLN A 28 19.12 4.93 5.21
C GLN A 28 17.71 4.32 5.29
N PHE A 29 16.81 4.87 6.12
CA PHE A 29 15.42 4.44 6.14
C PHE A 29 14.72 4.73 4.81
N LYS A 30 14.98 5.90 4.20
CA LYS A 30 14.45 6.22 2.87
C LYS A 30 15.01 5.28 1.79
N ALA A 31 16.31 5.04 1.80
CA ALA A 31 16.94 4.11 0.86
C ALA A 31 16.41 2.67 1.02
N TYR A 32 16.17 2.24 2.26
CA TYR A 32 15.54 0.96 2.56
C TYR A 32 14.11 0.88 2.01
N GLU A 33 13.29 1.91 2.25
CA GLU A 33 11.92 1.98 1.74
C GLU A 33 11.89 1.88 0.20
N ASP A 34 12.74 2.63 -0.50
CA ASP A 34 12.83 2.60 -1.97
C ASP A 34 13.21 1.21 -2.49
N LYS A 35 14.18 0.56 -1.84
CA LYS A 35 14.59 -0.80 -2.17
C LYS A 35 13.46 -1.80 -1.92
N MET A 36 12.69 -1.64 -0.85
CA MET A 36 11.54 -2.49 -0.55
C MET A 36 10.45 -2.34 -1.61
N TRP A 37 10.11 -1.11 -2.03
CA TRP A 37 9.17 -0.88 -3.12
C TRP A 37 9.62 -1.52 -4.44
N ALA A 38 10.89 -1.37 -4.81
CA ALA A 38 11.45 -2.02 -6.00
C ALA A 38 11.36 -3.55 -5.91
N THR A 39 11.71 -4.11 -4.74
CA THR A 39 11.64 -5.56 -4.49
C THR A 39 10.21 -6.07 -4.60
N ILE A 40 9.23 -5.35 -4.03
CA ILE A 40 7.80 -5.69 -4.10
C ILE A 40 7.33 -5.72 -5.56
N LYS A 41 7.70 -4.73 -6.37
CA LYS A 41 7.35 -4.69 -7.80
C LYS A 41 7.90 -5.90 -8.55
N THR A 42 9.19 -6.21 -8.35
CA THR A 42 9.83 -7.37 -9.00
C THR A 42 9.22 -8.68 -8.55
N THR A 43 9.06 -8.89 -7.24
CA THR A 43 8.50 -10.13 -6.69
C THR A 43 7.03 -10.32 -7.05
N THR A 44 6.25 -9.25 -7.24
CA THR A 44 4.88 -9.34 -7.76
C THR A 44 4.87 -9.90 -9.18
N GLY A 45 5.74 -9.40 -10.07
CA GLY A 45 5.85 -9.89 -11.43
C GLY A 45 6.35 -11.34 -11.51
N GLU A 46 7.36 -11.70 -10.71
CA GLU A 46 7.82 -13.09 -10.57
C GLU A 46 6.71 -14.00 -10.06
N ALA A 47 5.95 -13.57 -9.05
CA ALA A 47 4.82 -14.34 -8.53
C ALA A 47 3.72 -14.53 -9.58
N GLU A 48 3.39 -13.49 -10.36
CA GLU A 48 2.44 -13.61 -11.47
C GLU A 48 2.93 -14.62 -12.51
N ASN A 49 4.17 -14.48 -12.96
CA ASN A 49 4.76 -15.38 -13.96
C ASN A 49 4.77 -16.83 -13.46
N CYS A 50 5.35 -17.05 -12.29
CA CYS A 50 5.43 -18.38 -11.67
C CYS A 50 4.04 -19.00 -11.49
N ASN A 51 3.07 -18.25 -10.96
CA ASN A 51 1.73 -18.81 -10.70
C ASN A 51 0.94 -19.12 -11.97
N THR A 52 1.20 -18.40 -13.06
CA THR A 52 0.47 -18.54 -14.34
C THR A 52 1.21 -19.35 -15.39
N GLY A 53 2.36 -19.94 -15.04
CA GLY A 53 3.13 -20.79 -15.94
C GLY A 53 3.92 -20.03 -17.01
N LYS A 54 4.18 -18.74 -16.80
CA LYS A 54 4.99 -17.89 -17.71
C LYS A 54 6.45 -17.84 -17.26
N GLN A 55 7.36 -17.68 -18.22
CA GLN A 55 8.78 -17.41 -17.97
C GLN A 55 9.08 -15.91 -18.15
N PRO A 56 10.09 -15.35 -17.45
CA PRO A 56 10.91 -16.01 -16.44
C PRO A 56 10.16 -16.26 -15.11
N CYS A 57 10.44 -17.40 -14.49
CA CYS A 57 10.09 -17.72 -13.12
C CYS A 57 11.37 -18.18 -12.40
N THR A 58 12.07 -17.23 -11.78
CA THR A 58 13.37 -17.43 -11.15
C THR A 58 13.28 -17.59 -9.64
N MET A 59 12.22 -17.06 -9.03
CA MET A 59 12.02 -17.06 -7.58
C MET A 59 11.05 -18.15 -7.08
N GLY A 60 10.67 -19.10 -7.93
CA GLY A 60 9.67 -20.11 -7.57
C GLY A 60 9.62 -21.30 -8.53
N LYS A 61 8.46 -21.96 -8.58
CA LYS A 61 8.17 -23.04 -9.52
C LYS A 61 6.97 -22.64 -10.37
N LEU A 62 6.96 -23.07 -11.62
CA LEU A 62 5.81 -22.86 -12.49
C LEU A 62 4.59 -23.63 -11.98
N ALA A 63 3.49 -22.91 -11.78
CA ALA A 63 2.16 -23.43 -11.60
C ALA A 63 1.30 -23.15 -12.86
N LYS A 64 0.01 -23.47 -12.81
CA LYS A 64 -0.91 -23.34 -13.95
C LYS A 64 -2.24 -22.68 -13.56
N THR A 65 -2.16 -21.60 -12.80
CA THR A 65 -3.35 -20.83 -12.40
C THR A 65 -3.75 -19.87 -13.51
N THR A 66 -5.05 -19.64 -13.67
CA THR A 66 -5.58 -18.62 -14.59
C THR A 66 -5.91 -17.34 -13.82
N ILE A 67 -5.44 -16.20 -14.30
CA ILE A 67 -5.90 -14.89 -13.80
C ILE A 67 -7.28 -14.62 -14.38
N VAL A 68 -8.26 -14.45 -13.51
CA VAL A 68 -9.59 -14.00 -13.89
C VAL A 68 -9.57 -12.47 -13.91
N PRO A 69 -9.72 -11.81 -15.07
CA PRO A 69 -9.71 -10.35 -15.14
C PRO A 69 -10.96 -9.78 -14.46
N VAL A 70 -10.77 -8.68 -13.74
CA VAL A 70 -11.88 -7.91 -13.16
C VAL A 70 -12.68 -7.26 -14.28
N LYS A 71 -14.00 -7.42 -14.25
CA LYS A 71 -14.91 -6.86 -15.25
C LYS A 71 -15.33 -5.44 -14.89
N PRO A 72 -15.71 -4.60 -15.87
CA PRO A 72 -16.14 -3.22 -15.61
C PRO A 72 -17.32 -3.12 -14.61
N GLU A 73 -18.29 -4.04 -14.69
CA GLU A 73 -19.43 -4.09 -13.76
C GLU A 73 -19.01 -4.40 -12.31
N GLU A 74 -17.94 -5.18 -12.14
CA GLU A 74 -17.38 -5.51 -10.82
C GLU A 74 -16.65 -4.30 -10.22
N LEU A 75 -16.00 -3.48 -11.05
CA LEU A 75 -15.37 -2.23 -10.59
C LEU A 75 -16.41 -1.23 -10.05
N ALA A 76 -17.56 -1.10 -10.71
CA ALA A 76 -18.63 -0.23 -10.26
C ALA A 76 -19.24 -0.73 -8.92
N ALA A 77 -19.48 -2.04 -8.81
CA ALA A 77 -19.94 -2.64 -7.56
C ALA A 77 -18.91 -2.47 -6.43
N HIS A 78 -17.62 -2.67 -6.73
CA HIS A 78 -16.52 -2.49 -5.80
C HIS A 78 -16.45 -1.05 -5.28
N LYS A 79 -16.47 -0.04 -6.17
CA LYS A 79 -16.48 1.38 -5.78
C LYS A 79 -17.65 1.70 -4.84
N LYS A 80 -18.87 1.27 -5.19
CA LYS A 80 -20.06 1.48 -4.36
C LYS A 80 -19.91 0.87 -2.96
N LEU A 81 -19.38 -0.35 -2.86
CA LEU A 81 -19.18 -1.03 -1.57
C LEU A 81 -18.06 -0.40 -0.74
N VAL A 82 -16.96 -0.03 -1.38
CA VAL A 82 -15.84 0.64 -0.72
C VAL A 82 -16.28 1.98 -0.17
N GLU A 83 -16.92 2.83 -0.96
CA GLU A 83 -17.38 4.15 -0.51
C GLU A 83 -18.50 4.04 0.54
N GLY A 84 -19.53 3.23 0.25
CA GLY A 84 -20.75 3.17 1.06
C GLY A 84 -20.66 2.39 2.37
N ALA A 85 -19.75 1.41 2.46
CA ALA A 85 -19.59 0.59 3.66
C ALA A 85 -18.22 0.78 4.32
N VAL A 86 -17.13 0.58 3.55
CA VAL A 86 -15.77 0.57 4.11
C VAL A 86 -15.34 1.97 4.52
N LEU A 87 -15.36 2.92 3.58
CA LEU A 87 -14.98 4.31 3.82
C LEU A 87 -16.01 5.01 4.70
N ALA A 88 -17.30 4.73 4.57
CA ALA A 88 -18.30 5.25 5.49
C ALA A 88 -18.05 4.82 6.95
N GLY A 89 -17.78 3.54 7.18
CA GLY A 89 -17.45 3.02 8.50
C GLY A 89 -16.14 3.60 9.03
N TRP A 90 -15.12 3.72 8.18
CA TRP A 90 -13.83 4.33 8.53
C TRP A 90 -13.96 5.82 8.85
N ALA A 91 -14.68 6.59 8.03
CA ALA A 91 -14.91 8.01 8.20
C ALA A 91 -15.55 8.32 9.56
N LYS A 92 -16.56 7.54 9.96
CA LYS A 92 -17.19 7.63 11.28
C LYS A 92 -16.20 7.44 12.44
N ARG A 93 -15.18 6.59 12.27
CA ARG A 93 -14.17 6.33 13.31
C ARG A 93 -13.01 7.32 13.29
N CYS A 94 -12.60 7.79 12.10
CA CYS A 94 -11.43 8.66 11.96
C CYS A 94 -11.76 10.14 12.22
N GLY A 95 -12.95 10.59 11.82
CA GLY A 95 -13.38 11.98 11.97
C GLY A 95 -13.05 12.87 10.76
N ALA A 96 -13.48 14.13 10.85
CA ALA A 96 -13.52 15.04 9.71
C ALA A 96 -12.14 15.38 9.12
N GLU A 97 -11.12 15.54 9.96
CA GLU A 97 -9.77 15.89 9.52
C GLU A 97 -9.15 14.77 8.67
N CYS A 98 -9.20 13.51 9.14
CA CYS A 98 -8.73 12.37 8.37
C CYS A 98 -9.43 12.25 7.02
N VAL A 99 -10.76 12.43 7.01
CA VAL A 99 -11.57 12.28 5.80
C VAL A 99 -11.20 13.33 4.77
N LYS A 100 -10.95 14.57 5.22
CA LYS A 100 -10.46 15.64 4.36
C LYS A 100 -9.10 15.26 3.75
N GLU A 101 -8.12 14.92 4.58
CA GLU A 101 -6.77 14.56 4.11
C GLU A 101 -6.80 13.37 3.15
N TRP A 102 -7.56 12.33 3.48
CA TRP A 102 -7.69 11.14 2.64
C TRP A 102 -8.32 11.48 1.28
N ASN A 103 -9.40 12.28 1.25
CA ASN A 103 -10.04 12.69 0.01
C ASN A 103 -9.12 13.56 -0.87
N GLU A 104 -8.30 14.41 -0.25
CA GLU A 104 -7.32 15.25 -0.94
C GLU A 104 -6.11 14.47 -1.48
N THR A 105 -5.85 13.27 -0.94
CA THR A 105 -4.69 12.42 -1.28
C THR A 105 -5.09 11.11 -1.97
N VAL A 106 -5.31 10.05 -1.19
CA VAL A 106 -5.58 8.67 -1.66
C VAL A 106 -6.88 8.61 -2.45
N GLY A 107 -7.92 9.29 -1.98
CA GLY A 107 -9.22 9.36 -2.66
C GLY A 107 -9.09 9.92 -4.07
N LYS A 108 -8.33 11.01 -4.23
CA LYS A 108 -8.02 11.58 -5.55
C LYS A 108 -7.22 10.62 -6.44
N ALA A 109 -6.23 9.92 -5.89
CA ALA A 109 -5.39 8.99 -6.65
C ALA A 109 -6.16 7.75 -7.15
N LEU A 110 -7.18 7.31 -6.40
CA LEU A 110 -7.97 6.10 -6.68
C LEU A 110 -9.36 6.39 -7.28
N ASP A 111 -9.71 7.66 -7.50
CA ASP A 111 -11.07 8.09 -7.83
C ASP A 111 -12.11 7.51 -6.87
N LEU A 112 -11.87 7.70 -5.57
CA LEU A 112 -12.76 7.27 -4.49
C LEU A 112 -13.04 8.45 -3.55
N LYS A 113 -14.20 8.45 -2.91
CA LYS A 113 -14.59 9.48 -1.94
C LYS A 113 -15.08 8.88 -0.63
N ALA A 114 -14.40 9.23 0.46
CA ALA A 114 -14.90 8.96 1.80
C ALA A 114 -15.98 9.99 2.17
N PRO A 115 -17.14 9.57 2.69
CA PRO A 115 -18.21 10.49 3.07
C PRO A 115 -17.78 11.33 4.28
N THR A 116 -18.11 12.61 4.26
CA THR A 116 -17.89 13.50 5.41
C THR A 116 -18.82 13.08 6.55
N PRO A 117 -18.31 12.90 7.79
CA PRO A 117 -19.12 12.62 8.97
C PRO A 117 -20.14 13.72 9.28
#